data_AF-A0A363MU26-F1
#
_entry.id   AF-A0A363MU26-F1
#
_cell.length_a   1.000
_cell.length_b   1.000
_cell.length_c   1.000
_cell.angle_alpha   90.00
_cell.angle_beta   90.00
_cell.angle_gamma   90.00
#
_symmetry.space_group_name_H-M   'P 1'
#
loop_
_entity.id
_entity.type
_entity.pdbx_description
1 polymer ?
#
loop_
_entity_poly.entity_id
_entity_poly.type
_entity_poly.pdbx_seq_one_letter_code
_entity_poly.pdbx_strand_id
1 'polypeptide(L)'
;MKNLISIFIILLLMSCRNTAENVSSKKDRKDEVSVKELSQTKIDTSVKVSPPFILNNIKCNWKQIDSVSGAITIELRDYKTQRILLSYSDYFKSGNDVNAEDYFNEHFQDLNFDGFKDFLITSSGSTAMTDLVNIYLFNEKTKSFEFSEELSDNTIDEVDKVNRKLSTTSSTLDDETIKKHYFNKNGTIKYSEIITRSDVSENDSVTHYKNIYEKVVNGQVVKTKEYSTIE
;
A
#
# COMPACT_ATOMS: atom_id res chain seq x y z
N MET A 1 0.29 5.93 51.48
CA MET A 1 -1.06 6.03 50.86
C MET A 1 -1.02 5.14 49.62
N LYS A 2 -1.14 3.81 49.70
CA LYS A 2 -2.33 2.96 49.89
C LYS A 2 -3.47 3.23 48.87
N ASN A 3 -3.46 2.39 47.83
CA ASN A 3 -4.56 1.63 47.23
C ASN A 3 -5.67 2.31 46.39
N LEU A 4 -6.15 1.49 45.44
CA LEU A 4 -7.36 1.56 44.60
C LEU A 4 -7.10 2.30 43.28
N ILE A 5 -7.21 1.67 42.10
CA ILE A 5 -8.34 0.88 41.61
C ILE A 5 -7.83 -0.22 40.66
N SER A 6 -8.04 -1.47 41.06
CA SER A 6 -8.02 -2.66 40.22
C SER A 6 -9.25 -3.45 40.62
N ILE A 7 -10.37 -3.28 39.92
CA ILE A 7 -11.58 -4.11 39.95
C ILE A 7 -12.33 -3.80 38.66
N PHE A 8 -12.25 -4.67 37.66
CA PHE A 8 -13.36 -4.98 36.73
C PHE A 8 -13.03 -6.26 35.95
N ILE A 9 -12.80 -7.35 36.68
CA ILE A 9 -12.94 -8.72 36.17
C ILE A 9 -13.71 -9.46 37.25
N ILE A 10 -14.70 -10.26 36.82
CA ILE A 10 -15.52 -11.22 37.59
C ILE A 10 -16.83 -10.64 38.16
N LEU A 11 -17.90 -10.75 37.36
CA LEU A 11 -19.33 -10.91 37.72
C LEU A 11 -20.08 -10.80 36.38
N LEU A 12 -20.43 -11.87 35.67
CA LEU A 12 -21.63 -12.65 35.94
C LEU A 12 -21.56 -13.98 35.16
N LEU A 13 -21.04 -15.02 35.82
CA LEU A 13 -21.54 -16.37 35.64
C LEU A 13 -22.51 -16.63 36.80
N MET A 14 -23.60 -17.32 36.49
CA MET A 14 -24.68 -17.79 37.38
C MET A 14 -25.93 -16.89 37.45
N SER A 15 -26.91 -17.24 36.62
CA SER A 15 -28.25 -17.46 37.13
C SER A 15 -28.81 -18.79 36.58
N CYS A 16 -29.39 -19.55 37.50
CA CYS A 16 -29.90 -20.92 37.46
C CYS A 16 -30.92 -21.18 36.34
N ARG A 17 -30.88 -22.32 35.63
CA ARG A 17 -31.44 -23.66 35.97
C ARG A 17 -32.96 -23.70 36.19
N ASN A 18 -33.65 -24.27 35.17
CA ASN A 18 -34.81 -25.19 35.12
C ASN A 18 -36.04 -24.90 36.01
N THR A 19 -37.30 -25.04 35.55
CA THR A 19 -37.96 -26.31 35.14
C THR A 19 -39.36 -26.01 34.54
N ALA A 20 -39.88 -26.99 33.77
CA ALA A 20 -41.17 -27.14 33.06
C ALA A 20 -42.45 -26.82 33.88
N GLU A 21 -43.68 -26.67 33.35
CA GLU A 21 -44.40 -27.57 32.42
C GLU A 21 -45.77 -26.95 31.96
N ASN A 22 -46.06 -27.06 30.66
CA ASN A 22 -47.32 -27.29 29.90
C ASN A 22 -48.73 -26.70 30.24
N VAL A 23 -49.54 -26.69 29.14
CA VAL A 23 -51.03 -26.68 29.01
C VAL A 23 -51.61 -25.27 28.72
N SER A 24 -52.43 -24.95 27.69
CA SER A 24 -53.23 -25.72 26.71
C SER A 24 -53.56 -24.88 25.45
N SER A 25 -53.80 -25.59 24.35
CA SER A 25 -54.73 -25.34 23.22
C SER A 25 -55.29 -23.94 22.92
N LYS A 26 -55.10 -23.48 21.68
CA LYS A 26 -56.20 -23.39 20.69
C LYS A 26 -55.71 -23.32 19.25
N LYS A 27 -56.48 -24.01 18.42
CA LYS A 27 -56.41 -24.25 16.99
C LYS A 27 -56.84 -22.98 16.26
N ASP A 28 -56.01 -22.47 15.33
CA ASP A 28 -56.52 -21.88 14.09
C ASP A 28 -55.45 -21.91 13.00
N ARG A 29 -55.94 -22.16 11.80
CA ARG A 29 -55.24 -22.64 10.61
C ARG A 29 -54.98 -21.44 9.70
N LYS A 30 -53.73 -21.16 9.31
CA LYS A 30 -53.34 -20.68 7.97
C LYS A 30 -51.84 -20.42 7.83
N ASP A 31 -51.37 -20.77 6.63
CA ASP A 31 -50.14 -20.36 5.94
C ASP A 31 -48.83 -21.03 6.36
N GLU A 32 -48.57 -22.16 5.70
CA GLU A 32 -47.25 -22.76 5.53
C GLU A 32 -46.42 -21.85 4.60
N VAL A 33 -45.79 -20.82 5.18
CA VAL A 33 -44.72 -20.10 4.51
C VAL A 33 -43.49 -21.00 4.57
N SER A 34 -43.17 -21.64 3.45
CA SER A 34 -41.85 -22.21 3.20
C SER A 34 -40.82 -21.09 3.38
N VAL A 35 -40.22 -21.02 4.56
CA VAL A 35 -38.96 -20.31 4.76
C VAL A 35 -37.95 -21.12 3.96
N LYS A 36 -37.76 -20.76 2.69
CA LYS A 36 -36.52 -21.07 1.99
C LYS A 36 -35.43 -20.44 2.83
N GLU A 37 -34.79 -21.28 3.63
CA GLU A 37 -33.50 -21.00 4.22
C GLU A 37 -32.62 -20.58 3.03
N LEU A 38 -32.39 -19.28 2.91
CA LEU A 38 -31.44 -18.73 1.96
C LEU A 38 -30.12 -19.35 2.35
N SER A 39 -29.73 -20.40 1.63
CA SER A 39 -28.40 -20.97 1.69
C SER A 39 -27.44 -19.78 1.55
N GLN A 40 -26.80 -19.38 2.66
CA GLN A 40 -25.72 -18.42 2.63
C GLN A 40 -24.72 -18.97 1.63
N THR A 41 -24.67 -18.35 0.45
CA THR A 41 -23.75 -18.70 -0.60
C THR A 41 -22.38 -18.55 0.03
N LYS A 42 -21.69 -19.67 0.25
CA LYS A 42 -20.34 -19.68 0.78
C LYS A 42 -19.50 -18.89 -0.22
N ILE A 43 -19.13 -17.68 0.16
CA ILE A 43 -18.32 -16.78 -0.65
C ILE A 43 -16.91 -17.40 -0.66
N ASP A 44 -16.60 -18.18 -1.70
CA ASP A 44 -15.30 -18.84 -1.82
C ASP A 44 -14.22 -17.79 -2.12
N THR A 45 -13.49 -17.40 -1.08
CA THR A 45 -12.27 -16.60 -1.18
C THR A 45 -11.12 -17.58 -1.43
N SER A 46 -10.39 -17.43 -2.53
CA SER A 46 -9.20 -18.24 -2.79
C SER A 46 -8.02 -17.66 -2.02
N VAL A 47 -7.24 -18.51 -1.36
CA VAL A 47 -6.07 -18.11 -0.58
C VAL A 47 -4.88 -18.93 -1.06
N LYS A 48 -3.79 -18.26 -1.43
CA LYS A 48 -2.52 -18.89 -1.82
C LYS A 48 -1.39 -18.38 -0.95
N VAL A 49 -0.41 -19.23 -0.67
CA VAL A 49 0.72 -18.91 0.20
C VAL A 49 2.01 -19.39 -0.44
N SER A 50 3.00 -18.50 -0.56
CA SER A 50 4.28 -18.83 -1.17
C SER A 50 5.15 -19.68 -0.24
N PRO A 51 6.17 -20.37 -0.78
CA PRO A 51 7.28 -20.86 0.01
C PRO A 51 7.96 -19.74 0.81
N PRO A 52 8.61 -20.04 1.94
CA PRO A 52 9.31 -19.04 2.73
C PRO A 52 10.63 -18.60 2.08
N PHE A 53 10.95 -17.31 2.20
CA PHE A 53 12.20 -16.71 1.70
C PHE A 53 12.80 -15.74 2.73
N ILE A 54 13.99 -15.21 2.48
CA ILE A 54 14.66 -14.24 3.36
C ILE A 54 14.65 -12.85 2.70
N LEU A 55 14.18 -11.85 3.44
CA LEU A 55 14.21 -10.44 3.05
C LEU A 55 14.63 -9.59 4.26
N ASN A 56 15.64 -8.73 4.09
CA ASN A 56 16.16 -7.87 5.17
C ASN A 56 16.44 -8.64 6.48
N ASN A 57 17.00 -9.85 6.35
CA ASN A 57 17.27 -10.80 7.45
C ASN A 57 16.03 -11.30 8.20
N ILE A 58 14.84 -11.15 7.64
CA ILE A 58 13.57 -11.69 8.15
C ILE A 58 13.19 -12.87 7.27
N LYS A 59 12.74 -13.98 7.88
CA LYS A 59 12.13 -15.10 7.15
C LYS A 59 10.66 -14.79 6.92
N CYS A 60 10.28 -14.65 5.65
CA CYS A 60 8.97 -14.16 5.23
C CYS A 60 8.25 -15.18 4.33
N ASN A 61 6.96 -14.96 4.10
CA ASN A 61 6.20 -15.57 3.02
C ASN A 61 5.13 -14.61 2.50
N TRP A 62 4.73 -14.76 1.24
CA TRP A 62 3.60 -14.04 0.66
C TRP A 62 2.31 -14.81 0.93
N LYS A 63 1.23 -14.07 1.15
CA LYS A 63 -0.14 -14.57 1.16
C LYS A 63 -1.00 -13.75 0.20
N GLN A 64 -1.60 -14.43 -0.78
CA GLN A 64 -2.60 -13.88 -1.70
C GLN A 64 -4.00 -14.20 -1.17
N ILE A 65 -4.90 -13.22 -1.22
CA ILE A 65 -6.32 -13.37 -0.91
C ILE A 65 -7.12 -12.81 -2.09
N ASP A 66 -7.83 -13.69 -2.79
CA ASP A 66 -8.65 -13.34 -3.95
C ASP A 66 -10.06 -12.99 -3.50
N SER A 67 -10.43 -11.71 -3.58
CA SER A 67 -11.79 -11.25 -3.28
C SER A 67 -12.75 -11.62 -4.40
N VAL A 68 -14.01 -11.85 -4.04
CA VAL A 68 -15.11 -12.04 -5.01
C VAL A 68 -15.37 -10.78 -5.83
N SER A 69 -14.95 -9.60 -5.34
CA SER A 69 -14.99 -8.36 -6.13
C SER A 69 -13.97 -8.32 -7.28
N GLY A 70 -13.04 -9.27 -7.35
CA GLY A 70 -11.93 -9.27 -8.30
C GLY A 70 -10.68 -8.53 -7.82
N ALA A 71 -10.74 -7.88 -6.65
CA ALA A 71 -9.55 -7.33 -6.01
C ALA A 71 -8.70 -8.46 -5.41
N ILE A 72 -7.38 -8.35 -5.51
CA ILE A 72 -6.43 -9.27 -4.90
C ILE A 72 -5.67 -8.50 -3.83
N THR A 73 -5.64 -9.08 -2.62
CA THR A 73 -4.81 -8.59 -1.53
C THR A 73 -3.56 -9.44 -1.43
N ILE A 74 -2.41 -8.80 -1.41
CA ILE A 74 -1.11 -9.42 -1.12
C ILE A 74 -0.64 -8.97 0.26
N GLU A 75 -0.17 -9.93 1.06
CA GLU A 75 0.39 -9.66 2.38
C GLU A 75 1.77 -10.30 2.47
N LEU A 76 2.79 -9.50 2.78
CA LEU A 76 4.08 -10.03 3.22
C LEU A 76 3.98 -10.30 4.71
N ARG A 77 4.24 -11.54 5.13
CA ARG A 77 4.13 -11.94 6.53
C ARG A 77 5.45 -12.48 7.06
N ASP A 78 5.72 -12.22 8.32
CA ASP A 78 6.76 -12.93 9.06
C ASP A 78 6.37 -14.40 9.17
N TYR A 79 7.27 -15.30 8.75
CA TYR A 79 6.95 -16.72 8.61
C TYR A 79 6.61 -17.38 9.96
N LYS A 80 7.24 -16.95 11.06
CA LYS A 80 7.07 -17.59 12.38
C LYS A 80 5.87 -17.05 13.13
N THR A 81 5.70 -15.74 13.14
CA THR A 81 4.68 -15.03 13.93
C THR A 81 3.41 -14.75 13.14
N GLN A 82 3.47 -14.87 11.81
CA GLN A 82 2.41 -14.51 10.87
C GLN A 82 2.01 -13.02 10.93
N ARG A 83 2.82 -12.18 11.58
CA ARG A 83 2.64 -10.72 11.62
C ARG A 83 2.74 -10.16 10.21
N ILE A 84 1.82 -9.29 9.84
CA ILE A 84 1.84 -8.57 8.55
C ILE A 84 2.97 -7.55 8.59
N LEU A 85 3.83 -7.59 7.58
CA LEU A 85 4.95 -6.67 7.37
C LEU A 85 4.61 -5.64 6.30
N LEU A 86 3.80 -6.04 5.31
CA LEU A 86 3.26 -5.22 4.24
C LEU A 86 1.89 -5.79 3.86
N SER A 87 0.92 -4.92 3.55
CA SER A 87 -0.35 -5.32 2.95
C SER A 87 -0.68 -4.34 1.82
N TYR A 88 -1.08 -4.88 0.68
CA TYR A 88 -1.47 -4.11 -0.49
C TYR A 88 -2.65 -4.79 -1.19
N SER A 89 -3.60 -4.01 -1.69
CA SER A 89 -4.81 -4.52 -2.34
C SER A 89 -5.07 -3.74 -3.61
N ASP A 90 -5.25 -4.45 -4.73
CA ASP A 90 -5.52 -3.84 -6.03
C ASP A 90 -6.22 -4.81 -6.98
N TYR A 91 -6.68 -4.30 -8.12
CA TYR A 91 -7.23 -5.08 -9.23
C TYR A 91 -6.10 -5.51 -10.16
N PHE A 92 -5.40 -6.57 -9.79
CA PHE A 92 -4.38 -7.16 -10.65
C PHE A 92 -5.05 -7.85 -11.85
N LYS A 93 -4.42 -7.78 -13.04
CA LYS A 93 -4.85 -8.56 -14.19
C LYS A 93 -4.83 -10.06 -13.82
N SER A 94 -5.94 -10.75 -14.07
CA SER A 94 -6.09 -12.17 -13.76
C SER A 94 -4.97 -13.00 -14.37
N GLY A 95 -4.27 -13.81 -13.57
CA GLY A 95 -3.20 -14.71 -14.03
C GLY A 95 -1.84 -14.50 -13.38
N ASN A 96 -1.65 -13.44 -12.59
CA ASN A 96 -0.43 -13.27 -11.79
C ASN A 96 -0.42 -14.30 -10.66
N ASP A 97 0.49 -15.27 -10.73
CA ASP A 97 0.72 -16.23 -9.66
C ASP A 97 1.84 -15.72 -8.75
N VAL A 98 1.46 -15.23 -7.58
CA VAL A 98 2.41 -14.79 -6.54
C VAL A 98 3.33 -15.91 -6.05
N ASN A 99 3.02 -17.17 -6.40
CA ASN A 99 3.82 -18.33 -6.04
C ASN A 99 4.81 -18.74 -7.13
N ALA A 100 4.84 -18.05 -8.27
CA ALA A 100 6.00 -18.13 -9.15
C ALA A 100 7.22 -17.66 -8.33
N GLU A 101 8.25 -18.51 -8.22
CA GLU A 101 9.31 -18.42 -7.20
C GLU A 101 10.01 -17.06 -7.09
N ASP A 102 9.85 -16.17 -8.07
CA ASP A 102 10.52 -14.88 -8.16
C ASP A 102 9.60 -13.68 -8.47
N TYR A 103 8.27 -13.81 -8.49
CA TYR A 103 7.37 -12.76 -9.01
C TYR A 103 7.64 -11.37 -8.41
N PHE A 104 7.91 -11.30 -7.10
CA PHE A 104 8.18 -10.04 -6.42
C PHE A 104 9.67 -9.72 -6.20
N ASN A 105 10.60 -10.53 -6.71
CA ASN A 105 12.03 -10.28 -6.45
C ASN A 105 12.54 -9.00 -7.14
N GLU A 106 11.99 -8.65 -8.30
CA GLU A 106 12.30 -7.39 -9.01
C GLU A 106 11.72 -6.15 -8.33
N HIS A 107 10.71 -6.36 -7.47
CA HIS A 107 10.03 -5.31 -6.70
C HIS A 107 10.77 -4.90 -5.42
N PHE A 108 11.84 -5.62 -5.06
CA PHE A 108 12.64 -5.30 -3.87
C PHE A 108 13.95 -4.59 -4.21
N GLN A 109 14.04 -3.30 -3.88
CA GLN A 109 15.20 -2.45 -4.18
C GLN A 109 15.49 -1.51 -3.01
N ASP A 110 16.75 -1.16 -2.76
CA ASP A 110 17.13 -0.14 -1.78
C ASP A 110 16.99 1.25 -2.43
N LEU A 111 15.88 1.94 -2.15
CA LEU A 111 15.47 3.17 -2.84
C LEU A 111 15.85 4.42 -2.05
N ASN A 112 15.91 4.32 -0.72
CA ASN A 112 16.39 5.41 0.13
C ASN A 112 17.90 5.31 0.43
N PHE A 113 18.59 4.23 0.02
CA PHE A 113 20.03 4.01 0.20
C PHE A 113 20.45 3.83 1.66
N ASP A 114 19.60 3.23 2.49
CA ASP A 114 19.90 2.89 3.89
C ASP A 114 20.48 1.48 4.09
N GLY A 115 20.57 0.69 3.01
CA GLY A 115 21.09 -0.67 3.03
C GLY A 115 20.04 -1.76 3.26
N PHE A 116 18.76 -1.40 3.39
CA PHE A 116 17.63 -2.32 3.39
C PHE A 116 16.89 -2.29 2.06
N LYS A 117 16.32 -3.43 1.66
CA LYS A 117 15.45 -3.46 0.49
C LYS A 117 14.09 -2.88 0.86
N ASP A 118 13.67 -1.87 0.13
CA ASP A 118 12.32 -1.34 0.07
C ASP A 118 11.46 -2.16 -0.90
N PHE A 119 10.15 -1.90 -0.92
CA PHE A 119 9.23 -2.56 -1.83
C PHE A 119 8.55 -1.54 -2.74
N LEU A 120 8.51 -1.81 -4.04
CA LEU A 120 7.79 -0.99 -5.01
C LEU A 120 6.74 -1.82 -5.75
N ILE A 121 5.56 -1.26 -5.99
CA ILE A 121 4.52 -1.93 -6.77
C ILE A 121 3.71 -0.93 -7.58
N THR A 122 3.46 -1.28 -8.85
CA THR A 122 2.68 -0.42 -9.74
C THR A 122 1.20 -0.77 -9.64
N SER A 123 0.37 0.22 -9.33
CA SER A 123 -1.07 0.20 -9.60
C SER A 123 -1.33 0.73 -10.99
N SER A 124 -2.16 0.03 -11.77
CA SER A 124 -2.64 0.53 -13.05
C SER A 124 -3.89 1.38 -12.85
N GLY A 125 -3.87 2.60 -13.38
CA GLY A 125 -5.04 3.46 -13.47
C GLY A 125 -5.80 3.29 -14.78
N SER A 126 -6.75 4.18 -15.06
CA SER A 126 -7.49 4.21 -16.33
C SER A 126 -6.67 4.76 -17.50
N THR A 127 -5.63 5.54 -17.19
CA THR A 127 -4.67 6.13 -18.12
C THR A 127 -3.25 6.06 -17.53
N ALA A 128 -2.21 6.24 -18.37
CA ALA A 128 -0.83 6.29 -17.90
C ALA A 128 -0.57 7.40 -16.84
N MET A 129 -1.31 8.51 -16.90
CA MET A 129 -1.27 9.59 -15.90
C MET A 129 -1.86 9.19 -14.54
N THR A 130 -2.58 8.07 -14.50
CA THR A 130 -3.18 7.52 -13.27
C THR A 130 -2.52 6.22 -12.82
N ASP A 131 -1.52 5.73 -13.55
CA ASP A 131 -0.64 4.67 -13.07
C ASP A 131 0.19 5.23 -11.92
N LEU A 132 0.44 4.43 -10.88
CA LEU A 132 1.21 4.90 -9.72
C LEU A 132 2.20 3.82 -9.31
N VAL A 133 3.47 4.19 -9.18
CA VAL A 133 4.49 3.39 -8.52
C VAL A 133 4.42 3.70 -7.03
N ASN A 134 3.84 2.78 -6.27
CA ASN A 134 3.77 2.86 -4.82
C ASN A 134 5.09 2.37 -4.22
N ILE A 135 5.76 3.23 -3.47
CA ILE A 135 7.00 2.92 -2.75
C ILE A 135 6.70 2.74 -1.27
N TYR A 136 7.15 1.61 -0.73
CA TYR A 136 7.09 1.29 0.69
C TYR A 136 8.50 1.12 1.25
N LEU A 137 8.88 2.00 2.17
CA LEU A 137 10.20 1.98 2.79
C LEU A 137 10.24 0.99 3.95
N PHE A 138 11.33 0.23 4.06
CA PHE A 138 11.50 -0.70 5.17
C PHE A 138 11.95 0.03 6.43
N ASN A 139 11.12 0.00 7.48
CA ASN A 139 11.49 0.53 8.78
C ASN A 139 12.16 -0.55 9.64
N GLU A 140 13.47 -0.40 9.88
CA GLU A 140 14.25 -1.36 10.65
C GLU A 140 13.73 -1.54 12.10
N LYS A 141 13.18 -0.49 12.72
CA LYS A 141 12.74 -0.52 14.12
C LYS A 141 11.46 -1.32 14.29
N THR A 142 10.48 -1.08 13.43
CA THR A 142 9.18 -1.77 13.45
C THR A 142 9.24 -3.11 12.71
N LYS A 143 10.26 -3.29 11.87
CA LYS A 143 10.45 -4.43 10.96
C LYS A 143 9.24 -4.56 10.02
N SER A 144 8.74 -3.44 9.51
CA SER A 144 7.59 -3.37 8.59
C SER A 144 7.84 -2.35 7.50
N PHE A 145 7.02 -2.43 6.44
CA PHE A 145 7.06 -1.53 5.30
C PHE A 145 6.05 -0.39 5.50
N GLU A 146 6.48 0.84 5.25
CA GLU A 146 5.69 2.06 5.42
C GLU A 146 5.56 2.77 4.07
N PHE A 147 4.32 3.08 3.68
CA PHE A 147 4.06 3.80 2.43
C PHE A 147 4.72 5.18 2.45
N SER A 148 5.43 5.52 1.38
CA SER A 148 6.08 6.81 1.21
C SER A 148 5.37 7.61 0.12
N GLU A 149 4.45 8.48 0.53
CA GLU A 149 3.79 9.43 -0.37
C GLU A 149 4.81 10.37 -1.04
N GLU A 150 5.86 10.77 -0.32
CA GLU A 150 6.89 11.68 -0.84
C GLU A 150 7.67 11.09 -2.01
N LEU A 151 7.91 9.77 -2.00
CA LEU A 151 8.71 9.10 -3.03
C LEU A 151 7.86 8.41 -4.11
N SER A 152 6.59 8.12 -3.83
CA SER A 152 5.68 7.48 -4.79
C SER A 152 5.24 8.47 -5.86
N ASP A 153 5.21 8.02 -7.12
CA ASP A 153 4.82 8.87 -8.25
C ASP A 153 4.40 8.02 -9.47
N ASN A 154 4.00 8.64 -10.58
CA ASN A 154 3.56 7.90 -11.76
C ASN A 154 4.68 6.98 -12.30
N THR A 155 5.93 7.44 -12.25
CA THR A 155 7.10 6.70 -12.77
C THR A 155 8.36 6.93 -11.93
N ILE A 156 9.27 5.95 -11.94
CA ILE A 156 10.66 6.11 -11.47
C ILE A 156 11.55 6.27 -12.71
N ASP A 157 12.16 7.44 -12.86
CA ASP A 157 13.06 7.72 -13.99
C ASP A 157 14.47 7.19 -13.74
N GLU A 158 14.93 7.26 -12.49
CA GLU A 158 16.33 6.99 -12.17
C GLU A 158 16.53 6.57 -10.71
N VAL A 159 17.33 5.53 -10.51
CA VAL A 159 17.90 5.14 -9.21
C VAL A 159 19.42 5.20 -9.29
N ASP A 160 20.00 6.33 -8.87
CA ASP A 160 21.44 6.58 -8.92
C ASP A 160 22.09 6.24 -7.57
N LYS A 161 22.67 5.04 -7.50
CA LYS A 161 23.35 4.51 -6.30
C LYS A 161 24.63 5.25 -5.95
N VAL A 162 25.29 5.89 -6.92
CA VAL A 162 26.56 6.59 -6.69
C VAL A 162 26.29 7.91 -5.98
N ASN A 163 25.31 8.67 -6.48
CA ASN A 163 24.93 9.96 -5.92
C ASN A 163 23.82 9.88 -4.87
N ARG A 164 23.28 8.68 -4.61
CA ARG A 164 22.13 8.43 -3.71
C ARG A 164 20.95 9.32 -4.07
N LYS A 165 20.51 9.19 -5.32
CA LYS A 165 19.44 10.00 -5.88
C LYS A 165 18.36 9.09 -6.44
N LEU A 166 17.12 9.38 -6.06
CA LEU A 166 15.92 8.82 -6.66
C LEU A 166 15.24 9.94 -7.46
N SER A 167 14.98 9.70 -8.73
CA SER A 167 14.21 10.62 -9.56
C SER A 167 12.89 9.97 -9.96
N THR A 168 11.79 10.70 -9.80
CA THR A 168 10.45 10.29 -10.17
C THR A 168 9.76 11.39 -10.96
N THR A 169 8.80 10.99 -11.80
CA THR A 169 8.01 11.93 -12.60
C THR A 169 6.53 11.61 -12.48
N SER A 170 5.74 12.66 -12.27
CA SER A 170 4.29 12.70 -12.46
C SER A 170 3.92 13.48 -13.70
N SER A 171 2.83 13.10 -14.34
CA SER A 171 2.20 13.89 -15.38
C SER A 171 0.72 14.05 -15.11
N THR A 172 0.25 15.29 -15.19
CA THR A 172 -1.16 15.66 -15.25
C THR A 172 -1.49 16.12 -16.68
N LEU A 173 -2.73 16.51 -16.93
CA LEU A 173 -3.12 17.04 -18.25
C LEU A 173 -2.32 18.28 -18.64
N ASP A 174 -1.98 19.12 -17.68
CA ASP A 174 -1.42 20.46 -17.92
C ASP A 174 0.07 20.55 -17.54
N ASP A 175 0.51 19.74 -16.57
CA ASP A 175 1.84 19.83 -15.96
C ASP A 175 2.54 18.47 -15.85
N GLU A 176 3.84 18.48 -16.08
CA GLU A 176 4.77 17.41 -15.68
C GLU A 176 5.54 17.86 -14.43
N THR A 177 5.64 17.00 -13.42
CA THR A 177 6.43 17.27 -12.21
C THR A 177 7.51 16.23 -12.05
N ILE A 178 8.77 16.67 -12.10
CA ILE A 178 9.95 15.84 -11.87
C ILE A 178 10.45 16.12 -10.46
N LYS A 179 10.54 15.09 -9.63
CA LYS A 179 11.13 15.15 -8.28
C LYS A 179 12.45 14.40 -8.26
N LYS A 180 13.48 15.02 -7.68
CA LYS A 180 14.79 14.40 -7.45
C LYS A 180 15.13 14.47 -5.99
N HIS A 181 15.10 13.33 -5.31
CA HIS A 181 15.42 13.22 -3.89
C HIS A 181 16.87 12.79 -3.72
N TYR A 182 17.65 13.55 -2.96
CA TYR A 182 19.03 13.21 -2.65
C TYR A 182 19.13 12.78 -1.19
N PHE A 183 19.72 11.62 -0.93
CA PHE A 183 19.71 11.00 0.40
C PHE A 183 21.06 11.09 1.10
N ASN A 184 21.01 11.12 2.43
CA ASN A 184 22.17 10.90 3.28
C ASN A 184 22.48 9.40 3.41
N LYS A 185 23.56 9.05 4.13
CA LYS A 185 23.99 7.64 4.27
C LYS A 185 23.04 6.76 5.10
N ASN A 186 22.11 7.37 5.81
CA ASN A 186 21.13 6.72 6.68
C ASN A 186 19.73 6.68 6.05
N GLY A 187 19.64 6.93 4.75
CA GLY A 187 18.40 6.99 3.98
C GLY A 187 17.43 8.11 4.31
N THR A 188 17.88 9.16 5.02
CA THR A 188 17.06 10.37 5.15
C THR A 188 17.29 11.30 3.96
N ILE A 189 16.21 11.93 3.49
CA ILE A 189 16.30 12.95 2.44
C ILE A 189 17.14 14.11 2.97
N LYS A 190 18.23 14.41 2.26
CA LYS A 190 19.10 15.56 2.50
C LYS A 190 18.48 16.83 1.92
N TYR A 191 17.99 16.74 0.70
CA TYR A 191 17.21 17.77 0.02
C TYR A 191 16.52 17.16 -1.20
N SER A 192 15.50 17.85 -1.70
CA SER A 192 14.80 17.52 -2.93
C SER A 192 14.91 18.67 -3.93
N GLU A 193 14.93 18.34 -5.21
CA GLU A 193 14.78 19.28 -6.32
C GLU A 193 13.48 18.94 -7.04
N ILE A 194 12.59 19.92 -7.19
CA ILE A 194 11.28 19.74 -7.82
C ILE A 194 11.27 20.64 -9.05
N ILE A 195 10.89 20.09 -10.20
CA ILE A 195 10.74 20.83 -11.45
C ILE A 195 9.33 20.59 -11.93
N THR A 196 8.50 21.63 -11.92
CA THR A 196 7.19 21.61 -12.57
C THR A 196 7.32 22.26 -13.94
N ARG A 197 6.90 21.54 -14.98
CA ARG A 197 7.00 21.91 -16.38
C ARG A 197 5.57 22.00 -16.95
N SER A 198 5.21 23.18 -17.42
CA SER A 198 3.91 23.47 -18.05
C SER A 198 4.13 23.78 -19.53
N ASP A 199 3.33 23.18 -20.40
CA ASP A 199 3.30 23.54 -21.83
C ASP A 199 2.59 24.90 -22.01
N VAL A 200 3.28 25.84 -22.62
CA VAL A 200 2.80 27.20 -22.91
C VAL A 200 2.89 27.52 -24.41
N SER A 201 2.93 26.48 -25.25
CA SER A 201 3.03 26.62 -26.70
C SER A 201 1.78 27.27 -27.28
N GLU A 202 1.99 28.28 -28.13
CA GLU A 202 0.89 28.95 -28.84
C GLU A 202 0.51 28.22 -30.15
N ASN A 203 1.37 27.31 -30.63
CA ASN A 203 1.14 26.51 -31.83
C ASN A 203 2.00 25.22 -31.80
N ASP A 204 1.64 24.27 -32.66
CA ASP A 204 2.24 22.92 -32.70
C ASP A 204 3.63 22.86 -33.37
N SER A 205 4.22 23.99 -33.76
CA SER A 205 5.49 23.98 -34.52
C SER A 205 6.73 23.89 -33.65
N VAL A 206 6.66 24.39 -32.41
CA VAL A 206 7.76 24.39 -31.44
C VAL A 206 7.16 24.30 -30.05
N THR A 207 7.65 23.39 -29.22
CA THR A 207 7.12 23.25 -27.87
C THR A 207 7.84 24.18 -26.91
N HIS A 208 7.08 25.09 -26.30
CA HIS A 208 7.56 26.05 -25.31
C HIS A 208 7.13 25.61 -23.92
N TYR A 209 8.09 25.44 -23.04
CA TYR A 209 7.82 25.06 -21.66
C TYR A 209 8.16 26.19 -20.69
N LYS A 210 7.24 26.47 -19.78
CA LYS A 210 7.52 27.21 -18.56
C LYS A 210 7.93 26.20 -17.48
N ASN A 211 9.09 26.42 -16.86
CA ASN A 211 9.61 25.55 -15.81
C ASN A 211 9.73 26.34 -14.50
N ILE A 212 9.21 25.75 -13.42
CA ILE A 212 9.40 26.23 -12.05
C ILE A 212 10.30 25.21 -11.35
N TYR A 213 11.50 25.64 -11.00
CA TYR A 213 12.43 24.86 -10.17
C TYR A 213 12.33 25.29 -8.71
N GLU A 214 12.27 24.31 -7.82
CA GLU A 214 12.33 24.48 -6.38
C GLU A 214 13.39 23.58 -5.75
N LYS A 215 14.11 24.10 -4.75
CA LYS A 215 14.95 23.31 -3.86
C LYS A 215 14.32 23.25 -2.48
N VAL A 216 14.04 22.05 -2.01
CA VAL A 216 13.43 21.78 -0.70
C VAL A 216 14.48 21.21 0.23
N VAL A 217 14.66 21.81 1.40
CA VAL A 217 15.56 21.33 2.47
C VAL A 217 14.74 21.26 3.75
N ASN A 218 14.72 20.09 4.40
CA ASN A 218 13.93 19.86 5.62
C ASN A 218 12.44 20.28 5.47
N GLY A 219 11.83 19.96 4.33
CA GLY A 219 10.44 20.29 4.03
C GLY A 219 10.17 21.77 3.73
N GLN A 220 11.20 22.62 3.62
CA GLN A 220 11.04 24.04 3.30
C GLN A 220 11.68 24.38 1.95
N VAL A 221 10.98 25.16 1.12
CA VAL A 221 11.53 25.70 -0.12
C VAL A 221 12.55 26.78 0.25
N VAL A 222 13.82 26.54 -0.10
CA VAL A 222 14.93 27.47 0.17
C VAL A 222 15.40 28.22 -1.08
N LYS A 223 14.95 27.79 -2.26
CA LYS A 223 15.28 28.43 -3.53
C LYS A 223 14.22 28.12 -4.56
N THR A 224 13.80 29.14 -5.30
CA THR A 224 12.90 29.03 -6.45
C THR A 224 13.54 29.71 -7.66
N LYS A 225 13.35 29.16 -8.85
CA LYS A 225 13.76 29.76 -10.12
C LYS A 225 12.73 29.43 -11.20
N GLU A 226 12.24 30.46 -11.88
CA GLU A 226 11.46 30.32 -13.11
C GLU A 226 12.37 30.46 -14.33
N TYR A 227 12.15 29.63 -15.35
CA TYR A 227 12.85 29.70 -16.63
C TYR A 227 12.04 29.01 -17.73
N SER A 228 12.33 29.35 -18.99
CA SER A 228 11.69 28.73 -20.15
C SER A 228 12.67 27.84 -20.90
N THR A 229 12.16 26.76 -21.48
CA THR A 229 12.87 25.89 -22.41
C THR A 229 12.09 25.75 -23.71
N ILE A 230 12.80 25.53 -24.81
CA ILE A 230 12.24 25.33 -26.14
C ILE A 230 12.75 23.98 -26.63
N GLU A 231 11.84 23.10 -27.07
CA GLU A 231 12.12 21.76 -27.61
C GLU A 231 11.63 21.64 -29.06
#